data_AF-A0AAE1PID2-F1
#
_entry.id   AF-A0AAE1PID2-F1
#
_cell.length_a   1.000
_cell.length_b   1.000
_cell.length_c   1.000
_cell.angle_alpha   90.00
_cell.angle_beta   90.00
_cell.angle_gamma   90.00
#
_symmetry.space_group_name_H-M   'P 1'
#
loop_
_entity.id
_entity.type
_entity.pdbx_description
1 polymer ?
#
loop_
_entity_poly.entity_id
_entity_poly.type
_entity_poly.pdbx_seq_one_letter_code
_entity_poly.pdbx_strand_id
1 'polypeptide(L)'
;MGKRYISPVSRKILASLKTALKLKDEEFYDIGCHAWTNFLYNLDESTLVGLIEEVVAVMKPLVKKRPEEMAPVLTSVLVETPSVKEFLANMPLLPEDDSLSIINQAILEHQLKVVGGSTEGQCREEEEEEVQLTVSECVSGECREVEEEEEVLNEIHLHIESELFIVQLVTELGRAFLAATDANTQTCASYAMLEVTRLYGIRESGSREATPIGSQAWEKLSYHLQEMIYPLLTSKYMLSTGNNRSSVTLPSPIFGSDKAKTFQQWLTSWECSLVDLLQGERASQVFSAFLSVMNQLQEKDKDEAALSIISIEIKQLAVLDYLSKWSQKKRQAETQGKKGRAAFIPSTQLHQVMSFLEKIPADILAHISYKSHAYSPALMHIEAYIKDNPLQVKEHLCFLQVSECFVLKSIER
;
A
#
# COMPACT_ATOMS: atom_id res chain seq x y z
N MET A 1 27.40 -11.69 -13.15
CA MET A 1 27.29 -10.28 -13.58
C MET A 1 27.66 -9.41 -12.38
N GLY A 2 28.44 -8.34 -12.55
CA GLY A 2 28.94 -7.55 -11.41
C GLY A 2 27.91 -6.57 -10.81
N LYS A 3 28.29 -5.93 -9.70
CA LYS A 3 27.44 -5.06 -8.87
C LYS A 3 26.62 -4.01 -9.64
N ARG A 4 27.25 -3.37 -10.63
CA ARG A 4 26.63 -2.34 -11.49
C ARG A 4 25.34 -2.77 -12.19
N TYR A 5 25.16 -4.07 -12.44
CA TYR A 5 23.98 -4.58 -13.16
C TYR A 5 22.94 -5.21 -12.23
N ILE A 6 23.38 -5.73 -11.09
CA ILE A 6 22.51 -6.45 -10.15
C ILE A 6 21.81 -5.47 -9.20
N SER A 7 22.54 -4.49 -8.66
CA SER A 7 21.98 -3.52 -7.72
C SER A 7 20.76 -2.73 -8.23
N PRO A 8 20.73 -2.21 -9.49
CA PRO A 8 19.58 -1.46 -9.98
C PRO A 8 18.30 -2.30 -10.17
N VAL A 9 18.44 -3.63 -10.26
CA VAL A 9 17.31 -4.57 -10.41
C VAL A 9 17.15 -5.45 -9.17
N SER A 10 17.81 -5.10 -8.06
CA SER A 10 17.89 -5.89 -6.84
C SER A 10 16.52 -6.24 -6.28
N ARG A 11 15.59 -5.27 -6.23
CA ARG A 11 14.20 -5.47 -5.79
C ARG A 11 13.44 -6.52 -6.61
N LYS A 12 13.73 -6.61 -7.92
CA LYS A 12 13.12 -7.61 -8.82
C LYS A 12 13.70 -9.00 -8.64
N ILE A 13 15.01 -9.08 -8.48
CA ILE A 13 15.67 -10.34 -8.15
C ILE A 13 15.17 -10.82 -6.77
N LEU A 14 15.07 -9.93 -5.79
CA LEU A 14 14.55 -10.23 -4.46
C LEU A 14 13.10 -10.75 -4.52
N ALA A 15 12.19 -10.12 -5.27
CA ALA A 15 10.83 -10.63 -5.44
C ALA A 15 10.79 -12.01 -6.12
N SER A 16 11.70 -12.26 -7.07
CA SER A 16 11.83 -13.57 -7.72
C SER A 16 12.33 -14.64 -6.74
N LEU A 17 13.34 -14.32 -5.94
CA LEU A 17 13.86 -15.21 -4.89
C LEU A 17 12.83 -15.47 -3.79
N LYS A 18 12.08 -14.45 -3.35
CA LYS A 18 10.92 -14.58 -2.46
C LYS A 18 9.89 -15.56 -3.00
N THR A 19 9.57 -15.44 -4.30
CA THR A 19 8.61 -16.33 -4.97
C THR A 19 9.14 -17.75 -5.01
N ALA A 20 10.43 -17.94 -5.34
CA ALA A 20 11.07 -19.25 -5.37
C ALA A 20 11.03 -19.95 -4.00
N LEU A 21 11.21 -19.21 -2.90
CA LEU A 21 11.13 -19.76 -1.54
C LEU A 21 9.72 -20.27 -1.14
N LYS A 22 8.67 -19.91 -1.89
CA LYS A 22 7.33 -20.49 -1.69
C LYS A 22 7.24 -21.93 -2.23
N LEU A 23 8.17 -22.35 -3.09
CA LEU A 23 8.27 -23.72 -3.58
C LEU A 23 8.91 -24.57 -2.47
N LYS A 24 8.10 -25.41 -1.80
CA LYS A 24 8.52 -26.26 -0.67
C LYS A 24 9.25 -27.54 -1.12
N ASP A 25 9.99 -27.47 -2.20
CA ASP A 25 10.70 -28.62 -2.78
C ASP A 25 12.15 -28.63 -2.27
N GLU A 26 12.63 -29.80 -1.84
CA GLU A 26 13.96 -29.97 -1.25
C GLU A 26 15.07 -29.64 -2.25
N GLU A 27 14.89 -29.98 -3.53
CA GLU A 27 15.88 -29.68 -4.58
C GLU A 27 16.02 -28.17 -4.84
N PHE A 28 14.96 -27.40 -4.56
CA PHE A 28 14.96 -25.94 -4.75
C PHE A 28 15.68 -25.19 -3.64
N TYR A 29 15.87 -25.78 -2.45
CA TYR A 29 16.61 -25.14 -1.38
C TYR A 29 18.10 -25.01 -1.72
N ASP A 30 18.71 -26.04 -2.28
CA ASP A 30 20.14 -26.01 -2.64
C ASP A 30 20.40 -25.00 -3.77
N ILE A 31 19.53 -24.97 -4.79
CA ILE A 31 19.58 -23.96 -5.85
C ILE A 31 19.32 -22.55 -5.27
N GLY A 32 18.39 -22.45 -4.32
CA GLY A 32 18.08 -21.24 -3.58
C GLY A 32 19.30 -20.69 -2.86
N CYS A 33 20.02 -21.53 -2.11
CA CYS A 33 21.26 -21.16 -1.42
C CYS A 33 22.27 -20.54 -2.40
N HIS A 34 22.51 -21.18 -3.54
CA HIS A 34 23.41 -20.66 -4.57
C HIS A 34 22.92 -19.33 -5.17
N ALA A 35 21.62 -19.20 -5.42
CA ALA A 35 21.04 -17.99 -5.99
C ALA A 35 21.12 -16.80 -5.02
N TRP A 36 20.78 -17.02 -3.74
CA TRP A 36 20.91 -16.02 -2.68
C TRP A 36 22.37 -15.63 -2.43
N THR A 37 23.28 -16.60 -2.43
CA THR A 37 24.73 -16.35 -2.31
C THR A 37 25.23 -15.42 -3.40
N ASN A 38 24.94 -15.75 -4.66
CA ASN A 38 25.35 -14.94 -5.79
C ASN A 38 24.67 -13.57 -5.79
N PHE A 39 23.42 -13.47 -5.33
CA PHE A 39 22.73 -12.21 -5.22
C PHE A 39 23.43 -11.28 -4.23
N LEU A 40 23.66 -11.74 -2.99
CA LEU A 40 24.25 -10.93 -1.92
C LEU A 40 25.68 -10.45 -2.24
N TYR A 41 26.53 -11.33 -2.81
CA TYR A 41 27.90 -10.93 -3.18
C TYR A 41 27.95 -9.89 -4.31
N ASN A 42 26.92 -9.85 -5.17
CA ASN A 42 26.85 -8.93 -6.29
C ASN A 42 26.00 -7.69 -5.98
N LEU A 43 25.70 -7.39 -4.71
CA LEU A 43 25.15 -6.09 -4.30
C LEU A 43 26.28 -5.11 -3.95
N ASP A 44 26.07 -3.84 -4.28
CA ASP A 44 26.83 -2.72 -3.73
C ASP A 44 26.37 -2.40 -2.31
N GLU A 45 27.23 -1.72 -1.56
CA GLU A 45 27.07 -1.53 -0.12
C GLU A 45 25.83 -0.69 0.22
N SER A 46 25.52 0.34 -0.57
CA SER A 46 24.31 1.16 -0.41
C SER A 46 23.02 0.36 -0.59
N THR A 47 22.92 -0.43 -1.65
CA THR A 47 21.73 -1.26 -1.90
C THR A 47 21.60 -2.38 -0.89
N LEU A 48 22.72 -2.96 -0.45
CA LEU A 48 22.73 -4.00 0.57
C LEU A 48 22.17 -3.48 1.89
N VAL A 49 22.65 -2.32 2.35
CA VAL A 49 22.16 -1.65 3.56
C VAL A 49 20.64 -1.41 3.48
N GLY A 50 20.13 -0.92 2.35
CA GLY A 50 18.71 -0.67 2.17
C GLY A 50 17.82 -1.93 2.03
N LEU A 51 18.41 -3.13 1.96
CA LEU A 51 17.67 -4.40 1.79
C LEU A 51 17.90 -5.39 2.93
N ILE A 52 18.85 -5.15 3.83
CA ILE A 52 19.37 -6.21 4.69
C ILE A 52 18.33 -6.77 5.66
N GLU A 53 17.49 -5.94 6.25
CA GLU A 53 16.42 -6.36 7.15
C GLU A 53 15.39 -7.25 6.41
N GLU A 54 14.98 -6.82 5.22
CA GLU A 54 14.06 -7.55 4.35
C GLU A 54 14.67 -8.89 3.91
N VAL A 55 15.95 -8.90 3.51
CA VAL A 55 16.70 -10.08 3.10
C VAL A 55 16.77 -11.10 4.24
N VAL A 56 17.16 -10.67 5.44
CA VAL A 56 17.29 -11.55 6.61
C VAL A 56 15.94 -12.17 6.99
N ALA A 57 14.87 -11.36 7.01
CA ALA A 57 13.52 -11.85 7.30
C ALA A 57 13.05 -12.90 6.27
N VAL A 58 13.32 -12.66 4.98
CA VAL A 58 12.89 -13.53 3.88
C VAL A 58 13.69 -14.82 3.80
N MET A 59 14.98 -14.78 4.14
CA MET A 59 15.87 -15.93 4.08
C MET A 59 15.70 -16.89 5.26
N LYS A 60 15.00 -16.50 6.33
CA LYS A 60 14.73 -17.33 7.52
C LYS A 60 14.33 -18.79 7.20
N PRO A 61 13.37 -19.10 6.31
CA PRO A 61 13.05 -20.50 5.95
C PRO A 61 14.22 -21.26 5.32
N LEU A 62 15.03 -20.60 4.51
CA LEU A 62 16.19 -21.19 3.86
C LEU A 62 17.31 -21.47 4.87
N VAL A 63 17.58 -20.50 5.75
CA VAL A 63 18.59 -20.61 6.83
C VAL A 63 18.23 -21.72 7.81
N LYS A 64 16.95 -21.88 8.16
CA LYS A 64 16.47 -22.99 9.01
C LYS A 64 16.71 -24.38 8.38
N LYS A 65 16.70 -24.47 7.05
CA LYS A 65 16.78 -25.75 6.32
C LYS A 65 18.21 -26.12 5.91
N ARG A 66 19.05 -25.13 5.61
CA ARG A 66 20.44 -25.27 5.16
C ARG A 66 21.35 -24.24 5.87
N PRO A 67 21.56 -24.37 7.18
CA PRO A 67 22.36 -23.40 7.94
C PRO A 67 23.83 -23.42 7.51
N GLU A 68 24.42 -24.60 7.29
CA GLU A 68 25.83 -24.76 6.91
C GLU A 68 26.19 -24.07 5.58
N GLU A 69 25.30 -24.09 4.58
CA GLU A 69 25.54 -23.45 3.29
C GLU A 69 25.36 -21.94 3.34
N MET A 70 24.42 -21.45 4.16
CA MET A 70 24.10 -20.03 4.23
C MET A 70 25.00 -19.26 5.21
N ALA A 71 25.52 -19.92 6.25
CA ALA A 71 26.34 -19.30 7.28
C ALA A 71 27.56 -18.54 6.72
N PRO A 72 28.40 -19.09 5.82
CA PRO A 72 29.57 -18.38 5.31
C PRO A 72 29.22 -17.07 4.59
N VAL A 73 28.12 -17.10 3.84
CA VAL A 73 27.62 -15.95 3.08
C VAL A 73 27.12 -14.88 4.04
N LEU A 74 26.28 -15.27 5.00
CA LEU A 74 25.76 -14.36 6.01
C LEU A 74 26.87 -13.78 6.88
N THR A 75 27.90 -14.55 7.24
CA THR A 75 29.08 -14.01 7.95
C THR A 75 29.79 -12.95 7.13
N SER A 76 30.07 -13.21 5.84
CA SER A 76 30.73 -12.22 4.98
C SER A 76 29.88 -10.96 4.75
N VAL A 77 28.57 -11.09 4.69
CA VAL A 77 27.65 -9.98 4.41
C VAL A 77 27.35 -9.17 5.68
N LEU A 78 27.03 -9.83 6.79
CA LEU A 78 26.58 -9.19 8.04
C LEU A 78 27.74 -8.78 8.95
N VAL A 79 28.80 -9.59 9.04
CA VAL A 79 29.89 -9.39 10.01
C VAL A 79 31.09 -8.68 9.37
N GLU A 80 31.43 -9.01 8.12
CA GLU A 80 32.61 -8.42 7.47
C GLU A 80 32.33 -7.06 6.81
N THR A 81 31.07 -6.73 6.49
CA THR A 81 30.70 -5.46 5.85
C THR A 81 30.47 -4.36 6.91
N PRO A 82 31.28 -3.29 6.95
CA PRO A 82 31.23 -2.30 8.02
C PRO A 82 29.92 -1.49 8.01
N SER A 83 29.40 -1.10 6.85
CA SER A 83 28.15 -0.32 6.77
C SER A 83 26.90 -1.07 7.24
N VAL A 84 26.94 -2.40 7.30
CA VAL A 84 25.82 -3.22 7.77
C VAL A 84 25.80 -3.35 9.30
N LYS A 85 26.93 -3.11 9.97
CA LYS A 85 27.08 -3.30 11.43
C LYS A 85 26.16 -2.42 12.27
N GLU A 86 25.80 -1.25 11.75
CA GLU A 86 24.87 -0.33 12.43
C GLU A 86 23.43 -0.88 12.45
N PHE A 87 23.06 -1.69 11.45
CA PHE A 87 21.73 -2.29 11.31
C PHE A 87 21.59 -3.61 12.07
N LEU A 88 22.70 -4.23 12.50
CA LEU A 88 22.68 -5.47 13.28
C LEU A 88 21.90 -5.33 14.58
N ALA A 89 21.86 -4.14 15.18
CA ALA A 89 21.11 -3.90 16.41
C ALA A 89 19.59 -4.11 16.23
N ASN A 90 19.06 -3.87 15.03
CA ASN A 90 17.63 -3.98 14.75
C ASN A 90 17.23 -5.34 14.17
N MET A 91 18.19 -6.26 13.98
CA MET A 91 17.91 -7.57 13.39
C MET A 91 17.41 -8.59 14.42
N PRO A 92 16.44 -9.45 14.05
CA PRO A 92 16.08 -10.59 14.88
C PRO A 92 17.21 -11.62 14.90
N LEU A 93 17.27 -12.41 15.97
CA LEU A 93 18.19 -13.54 16.04
C LEU A 93 17.84 -14.59 14.97
N LEU A 94 18.88 -15.17 14.36
CA LEU A 94 18.75 -16.27 13.43
C LEU A 94 18.49 -17.59 14.19
N PRO A 95 17.92 -18.62 13.52
CA PRO A 95 17.68 -19.93 14.14
C PRO A 95 18.91 -20.48 14.87
N GLU A 96 18.69 -21.17 16.00
CA GLU A 96 19.76 -21.75 16.80
C GLU A 96 20.46 -22.88 16.03
N ASP A 97 21.70 -22.61 15.61
CA ASP A 97 22.58 -23.56 14.94
C ASP A 97 24.05 -23.18 15.21
N ASP A 98 24.92 -24.18 15.38
CA ASP A 98 26.34 -23.97 15.70
C ASP A 98 27.06 -23.13 14.63
N SER A 99 26.66 -23.27 13.36
CA SER A 99 27.25 -22.51 12.24
C SER A 99 26.86 -21.03 12.24
N LEU A 100 25.74 -20.67 12.88
CA LEU A 100 25.22 -19.30 12.95
C LEU A 100 25.59 -18.58 14.26
N SER A 101 26.24 -19.27 15.19
CA SER A 101 26.66 -18.76 16.50
C SER A 101 27.44 -17.44 16.43
N ILE A 102 28.37 -17.32 15.48
CA ILE A 102 29.18 -16.11 15.26
C ILE A 102 28.30 -14.91 14.87
N ILE A 103 27.27 -15.15 14.06
CA ILE A 103 26.36 -14.11 13.57
C ILE A 103 25.42 -13.68 14.71
N ASN A 104 24.83 -14.63 15.43
CA ASN A 104 23.96 -14.35 16.57
C ASN A 104 24.73 -13.62 17.69
N GLN A 105 25.99 -13.98 17.93
CA GLN A 105 26.86 -13.25 18.86
C GLN A 105 27.10 -11.81 18.40
N ALA A 106 27.38 -11.58 17.11
CA ALA A 106 27.57 -10.24 16.58
C ALA A 106 26.29 -9.38 16.70
N ILE A 107 25.11 -9.96 16.46
CA ILE A 107 23.81 -9.28 16.64
C ILE A 107 23.62 -8.88 18.11
N LEU A 108 23.81 -9.82 19.04
CA LEU A 108 23.68 -9.57 20.49
C LEU A 108 24.65 -8.50 21.00
N GLU A 109 25.91 -8.55 20.57
CA GLU A 109 26.91 -7.54 20.95
C GLU A 109 26.51 -6.13 20.50
N HIS A 110 25.88 -5.99 19.33
CA HIS A 110 25.43 -4.72 18.81
C HIS A 110 24.12 -4.25 19.46
N GLN A 111 23.19 -5.16 19.76
CA GLN A 111 21.99 -4.86 20.56
C GLN A 111 22.35 -4.36 21.97
N LEU A 112 23.31 -5.01 22.64
CA LEU A 112 23.78 -4.61 23.97
C LEU A 112 24.46 -3.23 23.97
N LYS A 113 25.15 -2.86 22.90
CA LYS A 113 25.77 -1.53 22.75
C LYS A 113 24.73 -0.41 22.61
N VAL A 114 23.58 -0.67 21.96
CA VAL A 114 22.48 0.29 21.85
C VAL A 114 21.75 0.46 23.18
N VAL A 115 21.52 -0.64 23.91
CA VAL A 115 20.90 -0.62 25.25
C VAL A 115 21.80 0.04 26.31
N GLY A 116 23.13 0.02 26.13
CA GLY A 116 24.07 0.72 27.01
C GLY A 116 24.06 2.26 26.91
N GLY A 117 23.38 2.83 25.90
CA GLY A 117 23.32 4.28 25.64
C GLY A 117 21.96 4.94 25.91
N SER A 118 20.90 4.17 26.13
CA SER A 118 19.57 4.67 26.45
C SER A 118 18.93 3.75 27.49
N THR A 119 18.47 4.33 28.61
CA THR A 119 17.89 3.62 29.74
C THR A 119 16.66 2.80 29.34
N GLU A 120 16.65 1.54 29.82
CA GLU A 120 15.51 0.64 30.05
C GLU A 120 14.56 0.36 28.87
N GLY A 121 14.60 -0.88 28.34
CA GLY A 121 13.61 -1.38 27.37
C GLY A 121 13.74 -2.88 27.08
N GLN A 122 13.06 -3.67 27.90
CA GLN A 122 12.56 -5.05 27.76
C GLN A 122 13.23 -6.07 26.83
N CYS A 123 13.70 -7.16 27.46
CA CYS A 123 13.77 -8.50 26.87
C CYS A 123 12.36 -9.03 26.56
N ARG A 124 12.18 -9.64 25.38
CA ARG A 124 11.05 -10.52 25.09
C ARG A 124 11.62 -11.84 24.57
N GLU A 125 11.69 -12.82 25.46
CA GLU A 125 11.72 -14.24 25.07
C GLU A 125 10.32 -14.54 24.52
N GLU A 126 10.21 -14.94 23.26
CA GLU A 126 8.98 -15.53 22.73
C GLU A 126 9.31 -16.92 22.20
N GLU A 127 8.98 -17.91 23.02
CA GLU A 127 8.72 -19.28 22.60
C GLU A 127 7.53 -19.30 21.63
N GLU A 128 7.59 -20.24 20.68
CA GLU A 128 6.63 -20.43 19.61
C GLU A 128 5.21 -20.70 20.13
N GLU A 129 4.27 -19.76 19.95
CA GLU A 129 2.84 -20.08 19.89
C GLU A 129 2.08 -19.12 18.94
N GLU A 130 1.45 -19.73 17.94
CA GLU A 130 0.24 -19.31 17.22
C GLU A 130 0.10 -17.85 16.73
N VAL A 131 0.17 -17.69 15.40
CA VAL A 131 -0.16 -16.49 14.64
C VAL A 131 -1.62 -16.07 14.87
N GLN A 132 -1.87 -15.19 15.84
CA GLN A 132 -2.98 -14.22 15.83
C GLN A 132 -2.88 -13.26 17.02
N LEU A 133 -2.91 -11.95 16.72
CA LEU A 133 -3.00 -10.80 17.64
C LEU A 133 -1.76 -10.42 18.47
N THR A 134 -0.85 -9.64 17.86
CA THR A 134 -0.04 -8.62 18.55
C THR A 134 0.20 -7.40 17.65
N VAL A 135 -0.86 -6.70 17.24
CA VAL A 135 -0.75 -5.34 16.64
C VAL A 135 -0.91 -4.24 17.72
N SER A 136 -1.05 -4.60 19.00
CA SER A 136 -1.50 -3.66 20.05
C SER A 136 -0.40 -3.05 20.93
N GLU A 137 0.88 -3.40 20.82
CA GLU A 137 1.88 -2.98 21.83
C GLU A 137 3.15 -2.27 21.32
N CYS A 138 3.22 -1.88 20.04
CA CYS A 138 4.29 -1.01 19.54
C CYS A 138 3.71 0.32 19.03
N VAL A 139 3.30 1.21 19.94
CA VAL A 139 2.75 2.55 19.59
C VAL A 139 3.52 3.71 20.26
N SER A 140 4.73 3.51 20.79
CA SER A 140 5.37 4.58 21.58
C SER A 140 6.86 4.82 21.34
N GLY A 141 7.36 4.62 20.11
CA GLY A 141 8.78 4.89 19.82
C GLY A 141 9.07 5.42 18.42
N GLU A 142 8.52 4.79 17.38
CA GLU A 142 8.86 5.09 15.97
C GLU A 142 7.65 5.53 15.12
N CYS A 143 6.44 5.58 15.69
CA CYS A 143 5.21 5.89 14.96
C CYS A 143 5.09 7.35 14.49
N ARG A 144 6.00 8.24 14.89
CA ARG A 144 5.89 9.67 14.59
C ARG A 144 6.14 10.00 13.11
N GLU A 145 6.95 9.22 12.41
CA GLU A 145 7.17 9.38 10.96
C GLU A 145 6.06 8.72 10.13
N VAL A 146 5.48 7.62 10.63
CA VAL A 146 4.37 6.90 9.97
C VAL A 146 3.08 7.72 9.99
N GLU A 147 2.80 8.45 11.08
CA GLU A 147 1.63 9.32 11.18
C GLU A 147 1.69 10.55 10.24
N GLU A 148 2.87 11.17 10.07
CA GLU A 148 3.03 12.29 9.13
C GLU A 148 2.88 11.85 7.66
N GLU A 149 3.33 10.63 7.31
CA GLU A 149 3.13 10.09 5.97
C GLU A 149 1.66 9.69 5.70
N GLU A 150 0.92 9.19 6.68
CA GLU A 150 -0.50 8.81 6.51
C GLU A 150 -1.43 10.03 6.37
N GLU A 151 -1.10 11.15 7.02
CA GLU A 151 -1.87 12.39 6.97
C GLU A 151 -1.75 13.11 5.62
N VAL A 152 -0.59 13.04 4.95
CA VAL A 152 -0.34 13.63 3.61
C VAL A 152 -1.11 12.90 2.49
N LEU A 153 -1.48 11.64 2.70
CA LEU A 153 -2.11 10.79 1.68
C LEU A 153 -3.62 10.90 1.58
N ASN A 154 -4.25 11.61 2.51
CA ASN A 154 -5.68 11.88 2.45
C ASN A 154 -6.01 13.25 1.81
N GLU A 155 -5.01 13.91 1.21
CA GLU A 155 -5.24 15.14 0.48
C GLU A 155 -6.07 14.92 -0.78
N ILE A 156 -7.22 15.59 -0.83
CA ILE A 156 -8.11 15.49 -2.00
C ILE A 156 -7.65 16.44 -3.09
N HIS A 157 -7.30 15.87 -4.24
CA HIS A 157 -6.92 16.63 -5.42
C HIS A 157 -8.11 16.89 -6.33
N LEU A 158 -8.28 18.15 -6.76
CA LEU A 158 -9.38 18.54 -7.64
C LEU A 158 -9.05 18.31 -9.13
N HIS A 159 -7.76 18.15 -9.46
CA HIS A 159 -7.25 18.05 -10.82
C HIS A 159 -6.20 16.95 -10.91
N ILE A 160 -6.34 16.08 -11.93
CA ILE A 160 -5.40 14.97 -12.20
C ILE A 160 -4.04 15.44 -12.73
N GLU A 161 -3.94 16.72 -13.10
CA GLU A 161 -2.72 17.36 -13.59
C GLU A 161 -2.03 18.21 -12.52
N SER A 162 -2.53 18.20 -11.27
CA SER A 162 -1.84 18.90 -10.19
C SER A 162 -0.54 18.18 -9.84
N GLU A 163 0.47 18.97 -9.52
CA GLU A 163 1.78 18.47 -9.08
C GLU A 163 1.65 17.53 -7.86
N LEU A 164 0.85 17.91 -6.86
CA LEU A 164 0.64 17.11 -5.64
C LEU A 164 -0.05 15.78 -5.93
N PHE A 165 -1.02 15.75 -6.86
CA PHE A 165 -1.65 14.50 -7.27
C PHE A 165 -0.64 13.53 -7.90
N ILE A 166 0.25 14.05 -8.75
CA ILE A 166 1.25 13.25 -9.44
C ILE A 166 2.25 12.66 -8.43
N VAL A 167 2.74 13.48 -7.50
CA VAL A 167 3.65 13.03 -6.43
C VAL A 167 2.99 11.92 -5.62
N GLN A 168 1.76 12.14 -5.14
CA GLN A 168 1.03 11.16 -4.35
C GLN A 168 0.76 9.86 -5.13
N LEU A 169 0.37 9.96 -6.40
CA LEU A 169 0.12 8.80 -7.26
C LEU A 169 1.37 7.93 -7.43
N VAL A 170 2.52 8.57 -7.64
CA VAL A 170 3.81 7.86 -7.80
C VAL A 170 4.28 7.27 -6.47
N THR A 171 4.10 7.98 -5.35
CA THR A 171 4.40 7.44 -4.02
C THR A 171 3.59 6.17 -3.72
N GLU A 172 2.29 6.18 -4.00
CA GLU A 172 1.42 5.01 -3.82
C GLU A 172 1.77 3.85 -4.75
N LEU A 173 2.17 4.14 -6.00
CA LEU A 173 2.70 3.13 -6.91
C LEU A 173 4.04 2.54 -6.42
N GLY A 174 4.90 3.37 -5.84
CA GLY A 174 6.13 2.94 -5.19
C GLY A 174 5.84 1.99 -4.03
N ARG A 175 4.89 2.35 -3.17
CA ARG A 175 4.44 1.49 -2.07
C ARG A 175 3.85 0.17 -2.56
N ALA A 176 3.00 0.20 -3.58
CA ALA A 176 2.47 -1.01 -4.21
C ALA A 176 3.57 -1.90 -4.81
N PHE A 177 4.61 -1.29 -5.41
CA PHE A 177 5.77 -2.01 -5.94
C PHE A 177 6.60 -2.69 -4.83
N LEU A 178 6.76 -2.03 -3.68
CA LEU A 178 7.48 -2.56 -2.52
C LEU A 178 6.67 -3.63 -1.76
N ALA A 179 5.35 -3.45 -1.66
CA ALA A 179 4.44 -4.39 -1.00
C ALA A 179 4.20 -5.68 -1.81
N ALA A 180 4.48 -5.65 -3.13
CA ALA A 180 4.31 -6.81 -4.00
C ALA A 180 5.22 -7.98 -3.56
N THR A 181 4.62 -9.13 -3.24
CA THR A 181 5.38 -10.31 -2.77
C THR A 181 5.85 -11.23 -3.91
N ASP A 182 5.41 -10.98 -5.14
CA ASP A 182 5.68 -11.81 -6.30
C ASP A 182 6.15 -10.99 -7.51
N ALA A 183 6.95 -11.65 -8.35
CA ALA A 183 7.58 -11.02 -9.50
C ALA A 183 6.58 -10.49 -10.55
N ASN A 184 5.42 -11.13 -10.70
CA ASN A 184 4.41 -10.72 -11.69
C ASN A 184 3.69 -9.44 -11.26
N THR A 185 3.15 -9.38 -10.04
CA THR A 185 2.52 -8.16 -9.51
C THR A 185 3.53 -7.02 -9.43
N GLN A 186 4.78 -7.29 -9.04
CA GLN A 186 5.83 -6.28 -9.03
C GLN A 186 6.18 -5.77 -10.45
N THR A 187 6.10 -6.64 -11.47
CA THR A 187 6.28 -6.26 -12.88
C THR A 187 5.12 -5.41 -13.38
N CYS A 188 3.87 -5.76 -13.03
CA CYS A 188 2.70 -4.92 -13.34
C CYS A 188 2.80 -3.54 -12.67
N ALA A 189 3.21 -3.48 -11.40
CA ALA A 189 3.42 -2.23 -10.68
C ALA A 189 4.55 -1.39 -11.32
N SER A 190 5.64 -2.04 -11.74
CA SER A 190 6.73 -1.39 -12.49
C SER A 190 6.24 -0.79 -13.80
N TYR A 191 5.36 -1.50 -14.51
CA TYR A 191 4.77 -1.03 -15.76
C TYR A 191 3.86 0.18 -15.52
N ALA A 192 2.97 0.10 -14.52
CA ALA A 192 2.07 1.21 -14.18
C ALA A 192 2.87 2.46 -13.77
N MET A 193 3.89 2.30 -12.93
CA MET A 193 4.79 3.38 -12.52
C MET A 193 5.50 4.00 -13.73
N LEU A 194 6.04 3.17 -14.63
CA LEU A 194 6.70 3.67 -15.84
C LEU A 194 5.75 4.44 -16.77
N GLU A 195 4.53 3.93 -16.98
CA GLU A 195 3.55 4.56 -17.87
C GLU A 195 3.09 5.91 -17.31
N VAL A 196 2.83 5.99 -16.00
CA VAL A 196 2.50 7.25 -15.30
C VAL A 196 3.67 8.24 -15.40
N THR A 197 4.90 7.78 -15.14
CA THR A 197 6.11 8.61 -15.28
C THR A 197 6.27 9.16 -16.69
N ARG A 198 6.00 8.35 -17.74
CA ARG A 198 6.04 8.79 -19.14
C ARG A 198 4.94 9.78 -19.47
N LEU A 199 3.71 9.50 -19.04
CA LEU A 199 2.54 10.30 -19.36
C LEU A 199 2.64 11.72 -18.80
N TYR A 200 3.16 11.86 -17.57
CA TYR A 200 3.40 13.17 -16.96
C TYR A 200 4.79 13.74 -17.26
N GLY A 201 5.68 12.98 -17.91
CA GLY A 201 7.06 13.38 -18.16
C GLY A 201 7.83 13.70 -16.88
N ILE A 202 7.73 12.83 -15.88
CA ILE A 202 8.37 12.99 -14.57
C ILE A 202 9.86 12.65 -14.70
N ARG A 203 10.69 13.68 -14.85
CA ARG A 203 12.14 13.58 -15.08
C ARG A 203 12.83 14.84 -14.57
N GLU A 204 14.14 14.75 -14.36
CA GLU A 204 14.99 15.89 -14.03
C GLU A 204 14.82 17.07 -15.01
N SER A 205 14.81 18.27 -14.44
CA SER A 205 14.73 19.54 -15.15
C SER A 205 15.74 19.63 -16.30
N GLY A 206 15.27 19.82 -17.53
CA GLY A 206 16.09 19.92 -18.74
C GLY A 206 16.18 18.63 -19.58
N SER A 207 15.55 17.53 -19.16
CA SER A 207 15.42 16.32 -19.97
C SER A 207 14.50 16.53 -21.18
N ARG A 208 14.78 15.86 -22.32
CA ARG A 208 14.03 16.02 -23.58
C ARG A 208 12.52 15.69 -23.49
N GLU A 209 12.15 14.81 -22.57
CA GLU A 209 10.78 14.35 -22.34
C GLU A 209 10.18 14.89 -21.03
N ALA A 210 10.87 15.81 -20.35
CA ALA A 210 10.38 16.41 -19.12
C ALA A 210 9.25 17.42 -19.42
N THR A 211 8.17 17.35 -18.66
CA THR A 211 7.18 18.43 -18.62
C THR A 211 7.49 19.35 -17.42
N PRO A 212 7.10 20.64 -17.45
CA PRO A 212 7.36 21.54 -16.32
C PRO A 212 6.73 21.04 -15.01
N ILE A 213 5.53 20.46 -15.08
CA ILE A 213 4.84 19.87 -13.93
C ILE A 213 5.53 18.58 -13.50
N GLY A 214 5.98 17.76 -14.45
CA GLY A 214 6.70 16.52 -14.20
C GLY A 214 8.07 16.74 -13.53
N SER A 215 8.79 17.80 -13.90
CA SER A 215 10.05 18.15 -13.22
C SER A 215 9.83 18.68 -11.81
N GLN A 216 8.80 19.48 -11.59
CA GLN A 216 8.41 19.91 -10.25
C GLN A 216 8.03 18.71 -9.37
N ALA A 217 7.24 17.78 -9.91
CA ALA A 217 6.93 16.53 -9.23
C ALA A 217 8.19 15.70 -8.95
N TRP A 218 9.13 15.59 -9.90
CA TRP A 218 10.39 14.88 -9.71
C TRP A 218 11.20 15.43 -8.52
N GLU A 219 11.33 16.74 -8.43
CA GLU A 219 12.05 17.42 -7.34
C GLU A 219 11.40 17.20 -5.96
N LYS A 220 10.08 16.98 -5.90
CA LYS A 220 9.35 16.67 -4.66
C LYS A 220 9.33 15.19 -4.27
N LEU A 221 9.68 14.28 -5.18
CA LEU A 221 9.76 12.85 -4.86
C LEU A 221 10.94 12.58 -3.93
N SER A 222 10.78 11.60 -3.03
CA SER A 222 11.88 11.14 -2.18
C SER A 222 13.01 10.56 -3.04
N TYR A 223 14.24 10.68 -2.55
CA TYR A 223 15.42 10.16 -3.24
C TYR A 223 15.30 8.65 -3.55
N HIS A 224 14.73 7.88 -2.61
CA HIS A 224 14.46 6.46 -2.80
C HIS A 224 13.51 6.17 -3.98
N LEU A 225 12.41 6.93 -4.11
CA LEU A 225 11.49 6.80 -5.25
C LEU A 225 12.19 7.18 -6.57
N GLN A 226 13.02 8.22 -6.57
CA GLN A 226 13.80 8.62 -7.75
C GLN A 226 14.76 7.49 -8.19
N GLU A 227 15.47 6.86 -7.25
CA GLU A 227 16.35 5.72 -7.52
C GLU A 227 15.58 4.50 -8.05
N MET A 228 14.35 4.27 -7.60
CA MET A 228 13.50 3.20 -8.14
C MET A 228 13.00 3.50 -9.55
N ILE A 229 12.67 4.75 -9.86
CA ILE A 229 12.16 5.15 -11.18
C ILE A 229 13.29 5.21 -12.22
N TYR A 230 14.48 5.63 -11.84
CA TYR A 230 15.63 5.78 -12.74
C TYR A 230 15.91 4.55 -13.63
N PRO A 231 16.02 3.31 -13.12
CA PRO A 231 16.21 2.13 -13.95
C PRO A 231 14.98 1.83 -14.82
N LEU A 232 13.76 2.14 -14.37
CA LEU A 232 12.53 1.91 -15.13
C LEU A 232 12.44 2.81 -16.36
N LEU A 233 12.94 4.04 -16.29
CA LEU A 233 12.94 4.99 -17.41
C LEU A 233 13.70 4.46 -18.63
N THR A 234 14.74 3.64 -18.40
CA THR A 234 15.51 2.97 -19.46
C THR A 234 14.88 1.66 -19.93
N SER A 235 13.90 1.14 -19.18
CA SER A 235 13.29 -0.14 -19.45
C SER A 235 12.29 -0.09 -20.60
N LYS A 236 12.25 -1.17 -21.37
CA LYS A 236 11.31 -1.41 -22.47
C LYS A 236 10.17 -2.33 -22.02
N TYR A 237 9.65 -2.13 -20.80
CA TYR A 237 8.45 -2.84 -20.39
C TYR A 237 7.36 -2.61 -21.43
N MET A 238 6.95 -3.68 -22.09
CA MET A 238 5.79 -3.73 -22.97
C MET A 238 4.91 -4.85 -22.43
N LEU A 239 3.64 -4.54 -22.17
CA LEU A 239 2.68 -5.59 -21.91
C LEU A 239 2.56 -6.44 -23.17
N SER A 240 2.69 -7.76 -23.04
CA SER A 240 2.29 -8.66 -24.11
C SER A 240 0.79 -8.45 -24.27
N THR A 241 0.40 -7.82 -25.37
CA THR A 241 -0.96 -7.39 -25.67
C THR A 241 -1.88 -8.60 -25.79
N GLY A 242 -2.34 -9.06 -24.63
CA GLY A 242 -3.49 -9.94 -24.44
C GLY A 242 -4.64 -9.19 -23.79
N ASN A 243 -4.72 -7.85 -23.94
CA ASN A 243 -5.90 -7.07 -23.54
C ASN A 243 -7.07 -7.27 -24.51
N ASN A 244 -7.43 -8.52 -24.79
CA ASN A 244 -8.78 -8.85 -25.24
C ASN A 244 -9.73 -8.72 -24.04
N ARG A 245 -9.78 -7.54 -23.42
CA ARG A 245 -10.98 -7.11 -22.74
C ARG A 245 -11.97 -6.82 -23.84
N SER A 246 -12.73 -7.85 -24.23
CA SER A 246 -14.06 -7.60 -24.77
C SER A 246 -14.72 -6.68 -23.77
N SER A 247 -15.13 -5.49 -24.20
CA SER A 247 -16.01 -4.60 -23.43
C SER A 247 -17.27 -5.42 -23.14
N VAL A 248 -17.24 -6.18 -22.06
CA VAL A 248 -18.39 -6.95 -21.63
C VAL A 248 -19.24 -5.92 -20.91
N THR A 249 -20.36 -5.57 -21.51
CA THR A 249 -21.48 -4.96 -20.81
C THR A 249 -21.82 -5.87 -19.62
N LEU A 250 -21.23 -5.57 -18.47
CA LEU A 250 -21.45 -6.32 -17.26
C LEU A 250 -22.89 -6.06 -16.79
N PRO A 251 -23.65 -7.11 -16.43
CA PRO A 251 -24.98 -6.91 -15.88
C PRO A 251 -24.88 -6.13 -14.57
N SER A 252 -25.73 -5.10 -14.41
CA SER A 252 -25.87 -4.38 -13.14
C SER A 252 -27.03 -5.02 -12.36
N PRO A 253 -26.83 -5.44 -11.09
CA PRO A 253 -25.61 -5.40 -10.28
C PRO A 253 -24.65 -6.57 -10.53
N ILE A 254 -23.35 -6.30 -10.49
CA ILE A 254 -22.26 -7.29 -10.65
C ILE A 254 -22.11 -8.15 -9.38
N PHE A 255 -22.36 -7.56 -8.22
CA PHE A 255 -22.22 -8.21 -6.91
C PHE A 255 -23.27 -9.32 -6.73
N GLY A 256 -22.83 -10.52 -6.36
CA GLY A 256 -23.71 -11.68 -6.20
C GLY A 256 -24.15 -12.33 -7.52
N SER A 257 -23.61 -11.89 -8.66
CA SER A 257 -23.80 -12.55 -9.95
C SER A 257 -22.82 -13.72 -10.13
N ASP A 258 -23.09 -14.60 -11.09
CA ASP A 258 -22.18 -15.71 -11.45
C ASP A 258 -20.77 -15.23 -11.85
N LYS A 259 -20.63 -13.94 -12.23
CA LYS A 259 -19.38 -13.33 -12.67
C LYS A 259 -18.53 -12.76 -11.52
N ALA A 260 -19.08 -12.59 -10.32
CA ALA A 260 -18.34 -12.10 -9.16
C ALA A 260 -18.85 -12.76 -7.88
N LYS A 261 -18.20 -13.88 -7.52
CA LYS A 261 -18.55 -14.67 -6.32
C LYS A 261 -17.84 -14.15 -5.07
N THR A 262 -16.68 -13.52 -5.23
CA THR A 262 -15.94 -12.89 -4.14
C THR A 262 -16.01 -11.36 -4.24
N PHE A 263 -15.85 -10.70 -3.09
CA PHE A 263 -15.80 -9.24 -3.05
C PHE A 263 -14.65 -8.67 -3.89
N GLN A 264 -13.48 -9.29 -3.85
CA GLN A 264 -12.33 -8.84 -4.66
C GLN A 264 -12.62 -8.94 -6.16
N GLN A 265 -13.23 -10.05 -6.61
CA GLN A 265 -13.66 -10.18 -8.00
C GLN A 265 -14.69 -9.11 -8.39
N TRP A 266 -15.63 -8.79 -7.49
CA TRP A 266 -16.57 -7.70 -7.71
C TRP A 266 -15.86 -6.36 -7.80
N LEU A 267 -14.99 -6.04 -6.84
CA LEU A 267 -14.28 -4.78 -6.75
C LEU A 267 -13.42 -4.54 -7.99
N THR A 268 -12.58 -5.50 -8.36
CA THR A 268 -11.76 -5.42 -9.56
C THR A 268 -12.62 -5.25 -10.81
N SER A 269 -13.70 -6.04 -10.96
CA SER A 269 -14.59 -5.93 -12.13
C SER A 269 -15.31 -4.58 -12.19
N TRP A 270 -15.70 -4.04 -11.03
CA TRP A 270 -16.36 -2.76 -10.90
C TRP A 270 -15.39 -1.61 -11.22
N GLU A 271 -14.19 -1.59 -10.63
CA GLU A 271 -13.14 -0.61 -10.93
C GLU A 271 -12.81 -0.59 -12.42
N CYS A 272 -12.71 -1.76 -13.03
CA CYS A 272 -12.49 -1.90 -14.46
C CYS A 272 -13.61 -1.28 -15.30
N SER A 273 -14.86 -1.48 -14.91
CA SER A 273 -16.00 -0.84 -15.56
C SER A 273 -16.01 0.68 -15.37
N LEU A 274 -15.53 1.19 -14.22
CA LEU A 274 -15.41 2.62 -13.98
C LEU A 274 -14.37 3.26 -14.91
N VAL A 275 -13.24 2.58 -15.15
CA VAL A 275 -12.22 3.04 -16.10
C VAL A 275 -12.78 3.16 -17.52
N ASP A 276 -13.62 2.21 -17.95
CA ASP A 276 -14.28 2.26 -19.27
C ASP A 276 -15.29 3.40 -19.41
N LEU A 277 -15.84 3.90 -18.28
CA LEU A 277 -16.79 5.02 -18.25
C LEU A 277 -16.12 6.40 -18.17
N LEU A 278 -14.80 6.47 -18.07
CA LEU A 278 -14.05 7.74 -17.99
C LEU A 278 -14.14 8.50 -19.33
N GLN A 279 -14.59 9.76 -19.25
CA GLN A 279 -14.74 10.62 -20.43
C GLN A 279 -13.46 11.40 -20.82
N GLY A 280 -12.47 11.46 -19.93
CA GLY A 280 -11.23 12.23 -20.15
C GLY A 280 -10.10 11.38 -20.73
N GLU A 281 -9.50 11.82 -21.84
CA GLU A 281 -8.39 11.10 -22.50
C GLU A 281 -7.20 10.87 -21.56
N ARG A 282 -6.73 11.92 -20.87
CA ARG A 282 -5.65 11.82 -19.87
C ARG A 282 -6.00 10.89 -18.72
N ALA A 283 -7.20 11.01 -18.16
CA ALA A 283 -7.64 10.15 -17.06
C ALA A 283 -7.71 8.69 -17.49
N SER A 284 -8.28 8.41 -18.68
CA SER A 284 -8.32 7.07 -19.24
C SER A 284 -6.92 6.49 -19.43
N GLN A 285 -5.97 7.27 -19.96
CA GLN A 285 -4.57 6.86 -20.09
C GLN A 285 -3.92 6.53 -18.74
N VAL A 286 -4.05 7.42 -17.73
CA VAL A 286 -3.54 7.18 -16.36
C VAL A 286 -4.12 5.88 -15.81
N PHE A 287 -5.44 5.76 -15.74
CA PHE A 287 -6.10 4.63 -15.09
C PHE A 287 -5.96 3.32 -15.87
N SER A 288 -5.78 3.37 -17.20
CA SER A 288 -5.51 2.18 -18.01
C SER A 288 -4.21 1.47 -17.63
N ALA A 289 -3.20 2.21 -17.17
CA ALA A 289 -1.92 1.64 -16.72
C ALA A 289 -2.11 0.70 -15.52
N PHE A 290 -3.04 1.04 -14.62
CA PHE A 290 -3.34 0.29 -13.40
C PHE A 290 -4.16 -0.98 -13.66
N LEU A 291 -4.84 -1.09 -14.81
CA LEU A 291 -5.63 -2.27 -15.15
C LEU A 291 -4.79 -3.55 -15.15
N SER A 292 -3.52 -3.44 -15.52
CA SER A 292 -2.58 -4.57 -15.50
C SER A 292 -2.35 -5.11 -14.08
N VAL A 293 -2.17 -4.22 -13.10
CA VAL A 293 -2.00 -4.56 -11.68
C VAL A 293 -3.28 -5.18 -11.14
N MET A 294 -4.43 -4.54 -11.42
CA MET A 294 -5.75 -5.00 -10.99
C MET A 294 -6.08 -6.41 -11.50
N ASN A 295 -5.83 -6.70 -12.78
CA ASN A 295 -6.06 -8.04 -13.34
C ASN A 295 -5.20 -9.11 -12.65
N GLN A 296 -3.96 -8.78 -12.32
CA GLN A 296 -3.05 -9.74 -11.69
C GLN A 296 -3.47 -10.09 -10.25
N LEU A 297 -4.12 -9.16 -9.55
CA LEU A 297 -4.72 -9.44 -8.24
C LEU A 297 -5.92 -10.40 -8.36
N GLN A 298 -6.70 -10.27 -9.44
CA GLN A 298 -7.88 -11.09 -9.70
C GLN A 298 -7.58 -12.59 -9.89
N GLU A 299 -6.39 -12.94 -10.40
CA GLU A 299 -5.99 -14.34 -10.58
C GLU A 299 -5.67 -15.07 -9.26
N LYS A 300 -5.32 -14.34 -8.20
CA LYS A 300 -4.86 -14.91 -6.93
C LYS A 300 -5.97 -15.22 -5.94
N ASP A 301 -7.07 -14.46 -5.97
CA ASP A 301 -8.18 -14.59 -5.02
C ASP A 301 -9.15 -15.75 -5.31
N LYS A 302 -8.69 -16.78 -6.03
CA LYS A 302 -9.50 -18.00 -6.21
C LYS A 302 -9.60 -18.83 -4.93
N ASP A 303 -8.71 -18.62 -3.95
CA ASP A 303 -8.58 -19.47 -2.77
C ASP A 303 -9.01 -18.80 -1.43
N GLU A 304 -9.18 -17.47 -1.36
CA GLU A 304 -9.63 -16.76 -0.14
C GLU A 304 -11.12 -16.42 -0.20
N ALA A 305 -11.97 -17.38 0.18
CA ALA A 305 -13.43 -17.23 0.14
C ALA A 305 -14.05 -16.46 1.33
N ALA A 306 -13.29 -15.70 2.12
CA ALA A 306 -13.84 -15.10 3.34
C ALA A 306 -13.25 -13.73 3.70
N LEU A 307 -13.32 -12.75 2.80
CA LEU A 307 -13.31 -11.36 3.26
C LEU A 307 -14.71 -11.03 3.79
N SER A 308 -14.76 -10.82 5.10
CA SER A 308 -15.98 -10.57 5.88
C SER A 308 -16.81 -9.44 5.27
N ILE A 309 -18.14 -9.51 5.43
CA ILE A 309 -19.10 -8.46 5.06
C ILE A 309 -18.65 -7.08 5.56
N ILE A 310 -17.94 -7.05 6.70
CA ILE A 310 -17.38 -5.85 7.33
C ILE A 310 -16.31 -5.18 6.44
N SER A 311 -15.41 -5.94 5.79
CA SER A 311 -14.39 -5.37 4.89
C SER A 311 -14.98 -4.74 3.64
N ILE A 312 -16.14 -5.24 3.18
CA ILE A 312 -16.91 -4.68 2.06
C ILE A 312 -17.51 -3.33 2.46
N GLU A 313 -18.16 -3.31 3.62
CA GLU A 313 -18.82 -2.15 4.21
C GLU A 313 -17.82 -0.99 4.45
N ILE A 314 -16.62 -1.28 4.97
CA ILE A 314 -15.56 -0.28 5.21
C ILE A 314 -15.10 0.37 3.90
N LYS A 315 -14.89 -0.41 2.83
CA LYS A 315 -14.37 0.10 1.55
C LYS A 315 -15.40 0.93 0.79
N GLN A 316 -16.69 0.57 0.87
CA GLN A 316 -17.76 1.39 0.29
C GLN A 316 -17.88 2.74 1.02
N LEU A 317 -17.74 2.74 2.35
CA LEU A 317 -17.76 3.96 3.15
C LEU A 317 -16.60 4.90 2.78
N ALA A 318 -15.41 4.36 2.50
CA ALA A 318 -14.24 5.16 2.09
C ALA A 318 -14.48 5.94 0.78
N VAL A 319 -15.11 5.32 -0.22
CA VAL A 319 -15.44 6.02 -1.49
C VAL A 319 -16.45 7.16 -1.24
N LEU A 320 -17.44 6.93 -0.38
CA LEU A 320 -18.45 7.95 -0.05
C LEU A 320 -17.86 9.10 0.78
N ASP A 321 -16.97 8.79 1.71
CA ASP A 321 -16.22 9.79 2.47
C ASP A 321 -15.33 10.63 1.54
N TYR A 322 -14.62 10.00 0.60
CA TYR A 322 -13.84 10.71 -0.42
C TYR A 322 -14.71 11.66 -1.25
N LEU A 323 -15.86 11.20 -1.75
CA LEU A 323 -16.79 12.04 -2.51
C LEU A 323 -17.34 13.20 -1.68
N SER A 324 -17.64 12.96 -0.40
CA SER A 324 -18.16 13.96 0.53
C SER A 324 -17.12 15.06 0.77
N LYS A 325 -15.90 14.66 1.15
CA LYS A 325 -14.77 15.58 1.35
C LYS A 325 -14.39 16.32 0.05
N TRP A 326 -14.43 15.64 -1.11
CA TRP A 326 -14.20 16.27 -2.42
C TRP A 326 -15.26 17.34 -2.72
N SER A 327 -16.53 17.05 -2.45
CA SER A 327 -17.62 18.02 -2.67
C SER A 327 -17.43 19.26 -1.80
N GLN A 328 -17.00 19.09 -0.54
CA GLN A 328 -16.73 20.18 0.37
C GLN A 328 -15.54 21.04 -0.10
N LYS A 329 -14.42 20.41 -0.47
CA LYS A 329 -13.23 21.12 -0.97
C LYS A 329 -13.52 21.85 -2.28
N LYS A 330 -14.26 21.23 -3.20
CA LYS A 330 -14.68 21.85 -4.47
C LYS A 330 -15.59 23.05 -4.22
N ARG A 331 -16.55 22.94 -3.30
CA ARG A 331 -17.44 24.05 -2.89
C ARG A 331 -16.65 25.21 -2.29
N GLN A 332 -15.67 24.93 -1.43
CA GLN A 332 -14.79 25.95 -0.86
C GLN A 332 -14.00 26.68 -1.96
N ALA A 333 -13.38 25.95 -2.89
CA ALA A 333 -12.65 26.53 -4.01
C ALA A 333 -13.53 27.42 -4.91
N GLU A 334 -14.75 26.98 -5.24
CA GLU A 334 -15.70 27.78 -6.04
C GLU A 334 -16.23 29.01 -5.30
N THR A 335 -16.26 28.99 -3.96
CA THR A 335 -16.71 30.11 -3.12
C THR A 335 -15.61 31.16 -2.94
N GLN A 336 -14.36 30.74 -2.76
CA GLN A 336 -13.21 31.65 -2.59
C GLN A 336 -12.96 32.53 -3.83
N GLY A 337 -13.32 32.05 -5.03
CA GLY A 337 -13.20 32.81 -6.28
C GLY A 337 -14.23 33.94 -6.46
N LYS A 338 -15.30 34.01 -5.65
CA LYS A 338 -16.41 34.97 -5.83
C LYS A 338 -16.46 35.97 -4.68
N LYS A 339 -15.83 37.14 -4.85
CA LYS A 339 -16.04 38.31 -3.98
C LYS A 339 -17.34 39.03 -4.38
N GLY A 340 -18.48 38.58 -3.85
CA GLY A 340 -19.76 39.26 -4.06
C GLY A 340 -20.94 38.61 -3.35
N ARG A 341 -22.01 39.38 -3.08
CA ARG A 341 -23.28 38.91 -2.48
C ARG A 341 -24.17 38.07 -3.42
N ALA A 342 -23.63 37.60 -4.55
CA ALA A 342 -24.40 36.78 -5.48
C ALA A 342 -24.64 35.39 -4.89
N ALA A 343 -25.82 34.82 -5.14
CA ALA A 343 -26.15 33.46 -4.71
C ALA A 343 -25.13 32.45 -5.28
N PHE A 344 -24.70 31.51 -4.45
CA PHE A 344 -23.78 30.46 -4.87
C PHE A 344 -24.48 29.53 -5.87
N ILE A 345 -23.91 29.43 -7.07
CA ILE A 345 -24.35 28.49 -8.11
C ILE A 345 -23.21 27.49 -8.28
N PRO A 346 -23.41 26.20 -7.94
CA PRO A 346 -22.39 25.16 -8.08
C PRO A 346 -22.12 24.86 -9.56
N SER A 347 -20.91 24.39 -9.85
CA SER A 347 -20.60 23.80 -11.16
C SER A 347 -21.46 22.55 -11.44
N THR A 348 -21.58 22.16 -12.71
CA THR A 348 -22.30 20.95 -13.14
C THR A 348 -21.75 19.69 -12.47
N GLN A 349 -20.42 19.57 -12.37
CA GLN A 349 -19.75 18.46 -11.70
C GLN A 349 -20.06 18.41 -10.21
N LEU A 350 -19.98 19.55 -9.51
CA LEU A 350 -20.30 19.62 -8.08
C LEU A 350 -21.78 19.28 -7.82
N HIS A 351 -22.68 19.80 -8.65
CA HIS A 351 -24.11 19.48 -8.56
C HIS A 351 -24.39 17.99 -8.77
N GLN A 352 -23.76 17.36 -9.75
CA GLN A 352 -23.92 15.91 -10.00
C GLN A 352 -23.50 15.08 -8.78
N VAL A 353 -22.34 15.37 -8.18
CA VAL A 353 -21.86 14.66 -6.99
C VAL A 353 -22.75 14.90 -5.78
N MET A 354 -23.18 16.15 -5.53
CA MET A 354 -24.12 16.45 -4.45
C MET A 354 -25.45 15.70 -4.65
N SER A 355 -26.01 15.72 -5.86
CA SER A 355 -27.25 14.99 -6.17
C SER A 355 -27.12 13.48 -6.07
N PHE A 356 -25.90 12.95 -6.22
CA PHE A 356 -25.62 11.53 -6.03
C PHE A 356 -25.56 11.19 -4.54
N LEU A 357 -24.86 11.99 -3.73
CA LEU A 357 -24.78 11.78 -2.28
C LEU A 357 -26.15 11.91 -1.60
N GLU A 358 -27.00 12.83 -2.06
CA GLU A 358 -28.38 13.01 -1.55
C GLU A 358 -29.29 11.81 -1.84
N LYS A 359 -28.97 10.97 -2.83
CA LYS A 359 -29.76 9.75 -3.13
C LYS A 359 -29.49 8.62 -2.15
N ILE A 360 -28.41 8.69 -1.38
CA ILE A 360 -28.01 7.64 -0.44
C ILE A 360 -28.71 7.92 0.90
N PRO A 361 -29.61 7.04 1.35
CA PRO A 361 -30.34 7.24 2.59
C PRO A 361 -29.41 7.26 3.82
N ALA A 362 -29.64 8.21 4.73
CA ALA A 362 -28.82 8.40 5.92
C ALA A 362 -28.94 7.23 6.94
N ASP A 363 -30.08 6.55 6.98
CA ASP A 363 -30.30 5.34 7.78
C ASP A 363 -29.38 4.18 7.35
N ILE A 364 -29.23 3.98 6.03
CA ILE A 364 -28.36 2.94 5.50
C ILE A 364 -26.90 3.25 5.85
N LEU A 365 -26.46 4.51 5.69
CA LEU A 365 -25.12 4.94 6.06
C LEU A 365 -24.83 4.74 7.55
N ALA A 366 -25.80 5.04 8.41
CA ALA A 366 -25.65 4.87 9.83
C ALA A 366 -25.52 3.40 10.24
N HIS A 367 -26.35 2.53 9.66
CA HIS A 367 -26.29 1.08 9.94
C HIS A 367 -24.98 0.45 9.46
N ILE A 368 -24.52 0.83 8.27
CA ILE A 368 -23.23 0.37 7.73
C ILE A 368 -22.08 0.86 8.63
N SER A 369 -22.08 2.15 9.00
CA SER A 369 -21.04 2.73 9.86
C SER A 369 -20.98 2.08 11.24
N TYR A 370 -22.13 1.69 11.79
CA TYR A 370 -22.19 0.97 13.06
C TYR A 370 -21.64 -0.45 12.97
N LYS A 371 -22.01 -1.19 11.93
CA LYS A 371 -21.42 -2.52 11.68
C LYS A 371 -19.92 -2.48 11.42
N SER A 372 -19.44 -1.39 10.82
CA SER A 372 -18.01 -1.15 10.61
C SER A 372 -17.29 -0.56 11.81
N HIS A 373 -17.91 -0.49 12.99
CA HIS A 373 -17.34 0.07 14.24
C HIS A 373 -16.97 1.56 14.16
N ALA A 374 -17.46 2.29 13.15
CA ALA A 374 -17.31 3.73 13.01
C ALA A 374 -18.46 4.45 13.72
N TYR A 375 -18.46 4.43 15.05
CA TYR A 375 -19.59 4.89 15.87
C TYR A 375 -19.87 6.39 15.77
N SER A 376 -18.86 7.24 15.58
CA SER A 376 -19.04 8.70 15.45
C SER A 376 -19.79 9.08 14.15
N PRO A 377 -19.36 8.62 12.95
CA PRO A 377 -20.15 8.75 11.73
C PRO A 377 -21.54 8.12 11.81
N ALA A 378 -21.67 6.96 12.46
CA ALA A 378 -22.95 6.28 12.64
C ALA A 378 -23.96 7.16 13.39
N LEU A 379 -23.53 7.80 14.47
CA LEU A 379 -24.35 8.72 15.26
C LEU A 379 -24.70 9.97 14.46
N MET A 380 -23.73 10.56 13.74
CA MET A 380 -23.95 11.72 12.88
C MET A 380 -25.03 11.46 11.82
N HIS A 381 -24.99 10.31 11.14
CA HIS A 381 -25.96 9.94 10.12
C HIS A 381 -27.35 9.65 10.69
N ILE A 382 -27.44 9.04 11.87
CA ILE A 382 -28.74 8.85 12.55
C ILE A 382 -29.32 10.16 13.06
N GLU A 383 -28.51 11.08 13.58
CA GLU A 383 -29.00 12.41 13.94
C GLU A 383 -29.58 13.15 12.73
N ALA A 384 -28.90 13.05 11.57
CA ALA A 384 -29.41 13.59 10.31
C ALA A 384 -30.73 12.91 9.91
N TYR A 385 -30.79 11.58 9.99
CA TYR A 385 -32.00 10.81 9.67
C TYR A 385 -33.19 11.17 10.57
N ILE A 386 -32.96 11.32 11.88
CA ILE A 386 -33.99 11.67 12.86
C ILE A 386 -34.50 13.10 12.67
N LYS A 387 -33.62 14.04 12.29
CA LYS A 387 -34.04 15.42 11.95
C LYS A 387 -35.05 15.43 10.81
N ASP A 388 -34.87 14.57 9.82
CA ASP A 388 -35.78 14.45 8.67
C ASP A 388 -36.99 13.54 8.96
N ASN A 389 -36.88 12.59 9.91
CA ASN A 389 -37.91 11.61 10.26
C ASN A 389 -38.17 11.53 11.78
N PRO A 390 -38.79 12.55 12.40
CA PRO A 390 -38.93 12.66 13.87
C PRO A 390 -39.82 11.59 14.52
N LEU A 391 -40.55 10.78 13.75
CA LEU A 391 -41.47 9.76 14.28
C LEU A 391 -40.80 8.39 14.54
N GLN A 392 -39.61 8.14 14.01
CA GLN A 392 -38.92 6.82 14.09
C GLN A 392 -37.86 6.73 15.19
N VAL A 393 -37.77 7.74 16.06
CA VAL A 393 -36.77 7.80 17.15
C VAL A 393 -36.80 6.55 18.04
N LYS A 394 -37.97 5.94 18.24
CA LYS A 394 -38.12 4.78 19.12
C LYS A 394 -37.42 3.51 18.61
N GLU A 395 -37.32 3.32 17.30
CA GLU A 395 -36.70 2.14 16.70
C GLU A 395 -35.16 2.22 16.77
N HIS A 396 -34.60 3.43 16.79
CA HIS A 396 -33.16 3.68 16.82
C HIS A 396 -32.61 4.01 18.22
N LEU A 397 -33.44 4.06 19.27
CA LEU A 397 -33.02 4.33 20.66
C LEU A 397 -32.01 3.31 21.18
N CYS A 398 -32.22 2.01 20.91
CA CYS A 398 -31.30 0.96 21.34
C CYS A 398 -29.94 1.08 20.64
N PHE A 399 -29.94 1.47 19.37
CA PHE A 399 -28.73 1.72 18.60
C PHE A 399 -27.95 2.91 19.18
N LEU A 400 -28.64 4.03 19.46
CA LEU A 400 -28.06 5.27 19.99
C LEU A 400 -27.38 5.07 21.35
N GLN A 401 -28.03 4.33 22.26
CA GLN A 401 -27.48 4.05 23.59
C GLN A 401 -26.18 3.24 23.54
N VAL A 402 -26.07 2.28 22.62
CA VAL A 402 -24.83 1.48 22.46
C VAL A 402 -23.72 2.32 21.84
N SER A 403 -24.01 3.09 20.77
CA SER A 403 -23.00 3.93 20.13
C SER A 403 -22.47 5.03 21.06
N GLU A 404 -23.33 5.70 21.84
CA GLU A 404 -22.90 6.73 22.80
C GLU A 404 -22.02 6.16 23.91
N CYS A 405 -22.35 4.97 24.43
CA CYS A 405 -21.56 4.35 25.50
C CYS A 405 -20.14 3.99 25.05
N PHE A 406 -19.96 3.56 23.79
CA PHE A 406 -18.64 3.28 23.22
C PHE A 406 -17.85 4.56 22.92
N VAL A 407 -18.51 5.59 22.38
CA VAL A 407 -17.85 6.89 22.12
C VAL A 407 -17.38 7.54 23.43
N LEU A 408 -18.20 7.53 24.49
CA LEU A 408 -17.81 8.08 25.79
C LEU A 408 -16.63 7.32 26.42
N LYS A 409 -16.62 5.99 26.35
CA LYS A 409 -15.47 5.18 26.81
C LYS A 409 -14.19 5.41 26.01
N SER A 410 -14.30 5.82 24.75
CA SER A 410 -13.15 6.15 23.90
C SER A 410 -12.57 7.53 24.16
N ILE A 411 -13.33 8.43 24.80
CA ILE A 411 -12.89 9.79 25.16
C ILE A 411 -12.24 9.81 26.57
N GLU A 412 -12.55 8.82 27.41
CA GLU A 412 -11.97 8.67 28.77
C GLU A 412 -10.61 7.94 28.81
N ARG A 413 -10.15 7.38 27.68
CA ARG A 413 -8.77 6.89 27.49
C ARG A 413 -7.94 7.94 26.80
#